data_AF-F3CI89-F1
#
_entry.id   AF-F3CI89-F1
#
_cell.length_a   1.000
_cell.length_b   1.000
_cell.length_c   1.000
_cell.angle_alpha   90.00
_cell.angle_beta   90.00
_cell.angle_gamma   90.00
#
_symmetry.space_group_name_H-M   'P 1'
#
loop_
_entity.id
_entity.type
_entity.pdbx_description
1 polymer ?
#
loop_
_entity_poly.entity_id
_entity_poly.type
_entity_poly.pdbx_seq_one_letter_code
_entity_poly.pdbx_strand_id
1 'polypeptide(L)' 'VMANDPVSFHPEDDAYDAAQAFERYDLISTPVVDKNGKLIGRLT' A
#
# COMPACT_ATOMS: atom_id res chain seq x y z
N VAL A 1 14.93 8.56 -8.81
CA VAL A 1 13.68 9.21 -9.27
C VAL A 1 12.52 8.58 -8.52
N MET A 2 11.57 9.36 -8.00
CA MET A 2 10.45 8.86 -7.19
C MET A 2 9.26 8.57 -8.12
N ALA A 3 8.51 7.50 -7.86
CA ALA A 3 7.30 7.21 -8.64
C ALA A 3 6.24 8.28 -8.36
N ASN A 4 5.61 8.82 -9.40
CA ASN A 4 4.63 9.90 -9.26
C ASN A 4 3.28 9.43 -8.69
N ASP A 5 3.01 8.12 -8.72
CA ASP A 5 1.75 7.53 -8.22
C ASP A 5 2.01 6.14 -7.61
N PRO A 6 2.45 6.07 -6.34
CA PRO A 6 2.68 4.80 -5.67
C PRO A 6 1.36 4.15 -5.23
N VAL A 7 1.27 2.83 -5.43
CA VAL A 7 0.18 2.03 -4.85
C VAL A 7 0.25 2.14 -3.32
N SER A 8 -0.86 2.56 -2.70
CA SER A 8 -0.99 2.73 -1.25
C SER A 8 -2.22 1.98 -0.74
N PHE A 9 -2.17 1.55 0.51
CA PHE A 9 -3.27 0.86 1.19
C PHE A 9 -3.77 1.67 2.37
N HIS A 10 -4.99 1.39 2.81
CA HIS A 10 -5.58 1.92 4.02
C HIS A 10 -5.54 0.88 5.14
N PRO A 11 -5.49 1.28 6.42
CA PRO A 11 -5.45 0.34 7.52
C PRO A 11 -6.75 -0.47 7.67
N GLU A 12 -7.85 0.02 7.10
CA GLU A 12 -9.13 -0.69 7.01
C GLU A 12 -9.24 -1.67 5.83
N ASP A 13 -8.26 -1.70 4.90
CA ASP A 13 -8.29 -2.62 3.75
C ASP A 13 -8.15 -4.07 4.20
N ASP A 14 -8.81 -4.97 3.47
CA ASP A 14 -8.73 -6.40 3.75
C ASP A 14 -7.32 -6.94 3.49
N ALA A 15 -6.80 -7.73 4.43
CA ALA A 15 -5.45 -8.28 4.36
C ALA A 15 -5.26 -9.22 3.15
N TYR A 16 -6.31 -9.93 2.73
CA TYR A 16 -6.26 -10.83 1.58
C TYR A 16 -6.17 -10.04 0.28
N ASP A 17 -6.95 -8.97 0.14
CA ASP A 17 -6.90 -8.08 -1.03
C ASP A 17 -5.54 -7.40 -1.15
N ALA A 18 -4.98 -6.94 -0.02
CA ALA A 18 -3.63 -6.38 0.04
C ALA A 18 -2.57 -7.42 -0.37
N ALA A 19 -2.62 -8.63 0.16
CA ALA A 19 -1.70 -9.71 -0.22
C ALA A 19 -1.79 -10.05 -1.72
N GLN A 20 -3.01 -10.11 -2.26
CA GLN A 20 -3.22 -10.37 -3.69
C GLN A 20 -2.66 -9.24 -4.56
N ALA A 21 -2.67 -8.00 -4.09
CA ALA A 21 -2.06 -6.88 -4.79
C ALA A 21 -0.53 -6.93 -4.75
N PHE A 22 0.09 -7.43 -3.68
CA PHE A 22 1.54 -7.64 -3.63
C PHE A 22 2.00 -8.61 -4.71
N GLU A 23 1.28 -9.71 -4.90
CA GLU A 23 1.58 -10.68 -5.97
C GLU A 23 1.28 -10.12 -7.36
N ARG A 24 0.15 -9.42 -7.53
CA ARG A 24 -0.27 -8.90 -8.85
C ARG A 24 0.61 -7.76 -9.36
N TYR A 25 1.10 -6.91 -8.46
CA TYR A 25 1.87 -5.72 -8.82
C TYR A 25 3.38 -5.86 -8.49
N ASP A 26 3.84 -7.06 -8.12
CA ASP A 26 5.24 -7.36 -7.74
C ASP A 26 5.78 -6.37 -6.70
N LEU A 27 4.96 -6.10 -5.67
CA LEU A 27 5.27 -5.10 -4.65
C LEU A 27 6.22 -5.69 -3.61
N ILE A 28 7.33 -4.99 -3.37
CA ILE A 28 8.26 -5.33 -2.27
C ILE A 28 7.83 -4.64 -0.97
N SER A 29 7.31 -3.42 -1.06
CA SER A 29 6.74 -2.72 0.08
C SER A 29 5.83 -1.60 -0.37
N THR A 30 4.82 -1.29 0.41
CA THR A 30 3.81 -0.28 0.08
C THR A 30 3.50 0.60 1.28
N PRO A 31 3.27 1.90 1.08
CA PRO A 31 2.84 2.78 2.14
C PRO A 31 1.40 2.46 2.56
N VAL A 32 1.15 2.47 3.87
CA VAL A 32 -0.20 2.47 4.42
C VAL A 32 -0.52 3.89 4.84
N VAL A 33 -1.60 4.46 4.30
CA VAL A 33 -2.03 5.85 4.50
C VAL A 33 -3.37 5.90 5.21
N ASP A 34 -3.60 6.95 6.00
CA ASP A 34 -4.92 7.24 6.56
C ASP A 34 -5.85 7.89 5.52
N LYS A 35 -7.12 8.11 5.89
CA LYS A 35 -8.12 8.81 5.06
C LYS A 35 -7.73 10.22 4.60
N ASN A 36 -6.74 10.86 5.23
CA ASN A 36 -6.23 12.18 4.84
C ASN A 36 -4.98 12.06 3.95
N GLY A 37 -4.62 10.85 3.51
CA GLY A 37 -3.41 10.56 2.74
C GLY A 37 -2.13 10.62 3.57
N LYS A 38 -2.22 10.65 4.90
CA LYS A 38 -1.04 10.70 5.77
C LYS A 38 -0.45 9.30 5.89
N LEU A 39 0.84 9.16 5.63
CA LEU A 39 1.58 7.93 5.88
C LEU A 39 1.53 7.56 7.37
N ILE A 40 0.97 6.40 7.67
CA ILE A 40 0.87 5.86 9.03
C ILE A 40 1.70 4.58 9.22
N GLY A 41 2.12 3.94 8.13
CA GLY A 41 2.90 2.71 8.19
C GLY A 41 3.38 2.24 6.83
N ARG A 42 3.97 1.04 6.81
CA ARG A 42 4.42 0.36 5.60
C ARG A 42 4.06 -1.12 5.71
N LEU A 43 3.56 -1.68 4.62
CA LEU A 43 3.30 -3.11 4.47
C LEU A 43 4.44 -3.74 3.66
N THR A 44 4.86 -4.95 4.03
CA THR A 44 5.95 -5.74 3.41
C THR A 44 5.60 -7.21 3.43
#